data_AF-A0A9X1WDE5-F1
#
_entry.id   AF-A0A9X1WDE5-F1
#
_cell.length_a   1.000
_cell.length_b   1.000
_cell.length_c   1.000
_cell.angle_alpha   90.00
_cell.angle_beta   90.00
_cell.angle_gamma   90.00
#
_symmetry.space_group_name_H-M   'P 1'
#
loop_
_entity.id
_entity.type
_entity.pdbx_description
1 polymer ?
#
loop_
_entity_poly.entity_id
_entity_poly.type
_entity_poly.pdbx_seq_one_letter_code
_entity_poly.pdbx_strand_id
1 'polypeptide(L)'
;MRSLEMKAPNRKERIDDLLQHVANEVYAFVHESGQTSNEGWVSSVVIQKQLGLKQYCAPIGSSNDTPKSWLFNIVMRRLQEQNKVEYRRAGSRVSYRSSHFH
;
A
#
# COMPACT_ATOMS: atom_id res chain seq x y z
N MET A 1 -36.48 5.98 17.94
CA MET A 1 -35.21 5.96 17.19
C MET A 1 -34.20 6.81 17.95
N ARG A 2 -33.16 6.22 18.54
CA ARG A 2 -32.04 6.99 19.11
C ARG A 2 -31.14 7.39 17.94
N SER A 3 -31.00 8.69 17.69
CA SER A 3 -29.96 9.21 16.81
C SER A 3 -28.60 8.77 17.37
N LEU A 4 -27.83 8.03 16.56
CA LEU A 4 -26.43 7.78 16.84
C LEU A 4 -25.70 9.12 16.68
N GLU A 5 -25.30 9.75 17.78
CA GLU A 5 -24.37 10.86 17.74
C GLU A 5 -23.07 10.39 17.09
N MET A 6 -22.82 10.81 15.86
CA MET A 6 -21.53 10.59 15.22
C MET A 6 -20.52 11.53 15.86
N LYS A 7 -19.72 10.99 16.80
CA LYS A 7 -18.56 11.70 17.33
C LYS A 7 -17.59 11.99 16.17
N ALA A 8 -17.16 13.24 16.03
CA ALA A 8 -16.16 13.60 15.04
C ALA A 8 -14.88 12.76 15.25
N PRO A 9 -14.26 12.26 14.18
CA PRO A 9 -13.11 11.37 14.30
C PRO A 9 -11.94 12.10 14.95
N ASN A 10 -11.30 11.43 15.91
CA ASN A 10 -10.11 11.95 16.55
C ASN A 10 -8.91 11.93 15.57
N ARG A 11 -7.79 12.56 15.95
CA ARG A 11 -6.64 12.69 15.05
C ARG A 11 -6.06 11.33 14.62
N LYS A 12 -6.08 10.33 15.49
CA LYS A 12 -5.61 8.98 15.18
C LYS A 12 -6.52 8.31 14.15
N GLU A 13 -7.84 8.38 14.32
CA GLU A 13 -8.81 7.85 13.36
C GLU A 13 -8.64 8.50 11.99
N ARG A 14 -8.48 9.83 11.94
CA ARG A 14 -8.24 10.54 10.67
C ARG A 14 -6.94 10.12 9.97
N ILE A 15 -5.87 9.85 10.71
CA ILE A 15 -4.62 9.34 10.14
C ILE A 15 -4.84 7.93 9.58
N ASP A 16 -5.59 7.09 10.29
CA ASP A 16 -5.93 5.73 9.82
C ASP A 16 -6.73 5.77 8.52
N ASP A 17 -7.74 6.65 8.43
CA ASP A 17 -8.54 6.86 7.22
C ASP A 17 -7.68 7.30 6.03
N LEU A 18 -6.75 8.24 6.26
CA LEU A 18 -5.82 8.69 5.22
C LEU A 18 -4.92 7.54 4.73
N LEU A 19 -4.39 6.73 5.64
CA LEU A 19 -3.62 5.54 5.28
C LEU A 19 -4.47 4.52 4.53
N GLN A 20 -5.75 4.38 4.88
CA GLN A 20 -6.69 3.52 4.18
C GLN A 20 -6.96 4.03 2.76
N HIS A 21 -7.09 5.33 2.55
CA HIS A 21 -7.23 5.92 1.22
C HIS A 21 -6.00 5.64 0.36
N VAL A 22 -4.79 5.84 0.90
CA VAL A 22 -3.55 5.46 0.19
C VAL A 22 -3.53 3.97 -0.14
N ALA A 23 -3.96 3.11 0.80
CA ALA A 23 -4.03 1.67 0.55
C ALA A 23 -5.00 1.30 -0.57
N ASN A 24 -6.15 1.98 -0.66
CA ASN A 24 -7.11 1.76 -1.74
C ASN A 24 -6.54 2.13 -3.11
N GLU A 25 -5.81 3.25 -3.22
CA GLU A 25 -5.12 3.65 -4.47
C GLU A 25 -4.05 2.63 -4.88
N VAL A 26 -3.25 2.14 -3.91
CA VAL A 26 -2.24 1.11 -4.19
C VAL A 26 -2.89 -0.20 -4.61
N TYR A 27 -4.01 -0.58 -3.99
CA TYR A 27 -4.76 -1.78 -4.37
C TYR A 27 -5.33 -1.66 -5.79
N ALA A 28 -5.94 -0.53 -6.14
CA ALA A 28 -6.46 -0.27 -7.47
C ALA A 28 -5.36 -0.44 -8.53
N PHE A 29 -4.19 0.17 -8.31
CA PHE A 29 -3.04 0.02 -9.19
C PHE A 29 -2.58 -1.44 -9.34
N VAL A 30 -2.47 -2.18 -8.24
CA VAL A 30 -2.07 -3.61 -8.27
C VAL A 30 -3.10 -4.44 -9.03
N HIS A 31 -4.39 -4.19 -8.84
CA HIS A 31 -5.46 -4.88 -9.54
C HIS A 31 -5.41 -4.60 -11.04
N GLU A 32 -5.42 -3.34 -11.45
CA GLU A 32 -5.38 -2.91 -12.86
C GLU A 32 -4.11 -3.40 -13.56
N SER A 33 -2.95 -3.26 -12.93
CA SER A 33 -1.68 -3.76 -13.46
C SER A 33 -1.70 -5.29 -13.60
N GLY A 34 -2.28 -5.98 -12.63
CA GLY A 34 -2.40 -7.43 -12.63
C GLY A 34 -3.22 -7.97 -13.80
N GLN A 35 -4.30 -7.28 -14.18
CA GLN A 35 -5.17 -7.65 -15.31
C GLN A 35 -4.43 -7.71 -16.66
N THR A 36 -3.34 -6.95 -16.80
CA THR A 36 -2.50 -6.96 -18.00
C THR A 36 -1.43 -8.07 -18.00
N SER A 37 -1.31 -8.83 -16.91
CA SER A 37 -0.32 -9.88 -16.75
C SER A 37 -0.96 -11.27 -16.73
N ASN A 38 -0.34 -12.25 -17.39
CA ASN A 38 -0.90 -13.61 -17.52
C ASN A 38 -1.20 -14.29 -16.17
N GLU A 39 -0.47 -13.95 -15.09
CA GLU A 39 -0.63 -14.59 -13.78
C GLU A 39 -1.15 -13.62 -12.68
N GLY A 40 -1.40 -12.35 -13.02
CA GLY A 40 -1.82 -11.31 -12.07
C GLY A 40 -0.71 -10.74 -11.18
N TRP A 41 0.53 -11.22 -11.30
CA TRP A 41 1.64 -10.80 -10.45
C TRP A 41 2.28 -9.49 -10.92
N VAL A 42 2.28 -8.49 -10.05
CA VAL A 42 2.90 -7.18 -10.25
C VAL A 42 4.14 -7.06 -9.37
N SER A 43 5.28 -6.67 -9.95
CA SER A 43 6.52 -6.52 -9.20
C SER A 43 6.44 -5.38 -8.16
N SER A 44 6.98 -5.60 -6.96
CA SER A 44 7.11 -4.57 -5.93
C SER A 44 7.92 -3.36 -6.40
N VAL A 45 8.91 -3.57 -7.28
CA VAL A 45 9.72 -2.49 -7.85
C VAL A 45 8.87 -1.62 -8.77
N VAL A 46 7.98 -2.22 -9.57
CA VAL A 46 7.07 -1.49 -10.45
C VAL A 46 6.08 -0.67 -9.63
N ILE A 47 5.44 -1.28 -8.64
CA ILE A 47 4.45 -0.58 -7.78
C ILE A 47 5.12 0.61 -7.08
N GLN A 48 6.28 0.40 -6.46
CA GLN A 48 7.01 1.47 -5.77
C GLN A 48 7.43 2.62 -6.69
N LYS A 49 7.89 2.29 -7.91
CA LYS A 49 8.36 3.28 -8.88
C LYS A 49 7.20 4.09 -9.46
N GLN A 50 6.13 3.43 -9.89
CA GLN A 50 5.00 4.09 -10.56
C GLN A 50 4.19 4.95 -9.60
N LEU A 51 4.06 4.54 -8.34
CA LEU A 51 3.29 5.27 -7.33
C LEU A 51 4.13 6.20 -6.45
N GLY A 52 5.44 6.35 -6.70
CA GLY A 52 6.30 7.24 -5.91
C GLY A 52 6.39 6.87 -4.43
N LEU A 53 6.36 5.57 -4.10
CA LEU A 53 6.29 5.09 -2.70
C LEU A 53 7.67 4.88 -2.05
N LYS A 54 8.75 5.23 -2.76
CA LYS A 54 10.08 5.40 -2.17
C LYS A 54 10.28 6.87 -1.86
N GLN A 55 10.32 7.19 -0.57
CA GLN A 55 10.42 8.57 -0.10
C GLN A 55 11.55 8.73 0.92
N TYR A 56 12.08 9.94 1.00
CA TYR A 56 12.97 10.33 2.09
C TYR A 56 12.17 10.33 3.38
N CYS A 57 12.57 9.48 4.33
CA CYS A 57 11.85 9.28 5.59
C CYS A 57 12.59 9.87 6.79
N ALA A 58 13.76 10.48 6.57
CA ALA A 58 14.53 11.15 7.59
C ALA A 58 14.48 12.67 7.36
N PRO A 59 14.65 13.49 8.41
CA PRO A 59 14.80 14.92 8.26
C PRO A 59 15.97 15.28 7.35
N ILE A 60 15.83 16.40 6.65
CA ILE A 60 16.91 16.98 5.84
C ILE A 60 18.12 17.24 6.75
N GLY A 61 19.30 16.81 6.29
CA GLY A 61 20.56 16.90 7.05
C GLY A 61 20.89 15.66 7.88
N SER A 62 20.06 14.62 7.85
CA SER A 62 20.43 13.32 8.44
C SER A 62 21.54 12.62 7.64
N SER A 63 22.39 11.85 8.32
CA SER A 63 23.51 11.13 7.69
C SER A 63 23.09 9.96 6.79
N ASN A 64 21.82 9.53 6.87
CA ASN A 64 21.27 8.43 6.09
C ASN A 64 20.10 8.91 5.23
N ASP A 65 20.37 9.94 4.43
CA ASP A 65 19.40 10.56 3.54
C ASP A 65 19.26 9.74 2.25
N THR A 66 18.60 8.58 2.36
CA THR A 66 18.29 7.72 1.21
C THR A 66 16.82 7.36 1.17
N PRO A 67 16.18 7.31 -0.01
CA PRO A 67 14.77 6.94 -0.12
C PRO A 67 14.52 5.54 0.44
N LYS A 68 13.49 5.41 1.28
CA LYS A 68 13.07 4.12 1.86
C LYS A 68 11.63 3.79 1.45
N SER A 69 11.31 2.51 1.51
CA SER A 69 10.00 1.97 1.12
C SER A 69 9.05 1.75 2.32
N TRP A 70 9.16 2.57 3.38
CA TRP A 70 8.40 2.35 4.62
C TRP A 70 6.89 2.45 4.39
N LEU A 71 6.44 3.50 3.68
CA LEU A 71 5.04 3.67 3.35
C LEU A 71 4.50 2.49 2.52
N PHE A 72 5.27 2.05 1.51
CA PHE A 72 4.92 0.86 0.73
C PHE A 72 4.74 -0.37 1.61
N ASN A 73 5.67 -0.64 2.53
CA ASN A 73 5.60 -1.80 3.41
C ASN A 73 4.38 -1.74 4.35
N ILE A 74 4.07 -0.56 4.91
CA ILE A 74 2.90 -0.34 5.78
C ILE A 74 1.61 -0.60 5.00
N VAL A 75 1.50 -0.03 3.79
CA VAL A 75 0.32 -0.18 2.94
C VAL A 75 0.13 -1.63 2.51
N MET A 76 1.18 -2.31 2.04
CA MET A 76 1.08 -3.71 1.63
C MET A 76 0.69 -4.62 2.81
N ARG A 77 1.25 -4.39 4.00
CA ARG A 77 0.87 -5.13 5.20
C ARG A 77 -0.61 -4.95 5.52
N ARG A 78 -1.11 -3.70 5.49
CA ARG A 78 -2.54 -3.39 5.69
C ARG A 78 -3.43 -4.11 4.66
N LEU A 79 -3.05 -4.09 3.38
CA LEU A 79 -3.80 -4.76 2.32
C LEU A 79 -3.79 -6.29 2.49
N GLN A 80 -2.69 -6.88 2.96
CA GLN A 80 -2.63 -8.30 3.29
C GLN A 80 -3.53 -8.66 4.47
N GLU A 81 -3.54 -7.85 5.54
CA GLU A 81 -4.44 -8.04 6.68
C GLU A 81 -5.92 -7.94 6.29
N GLN A 82 -6.23 -7.17 5.24
CA GLN A 82 -7.56 -7.07 4.63
C GLN A 82 -7.86 -8.19 3.61
N ASN A 83 -6.95 -9.14 3.42
CA ASN A 83 -7.01 -10.17 2.39
C ASN A 83 -7.18 -9.62 0.96
N LYS A 84 -6.77 -8.38 0.70
CA LYS A 84 -6.90 -7.75 -0.62
C LYS A 84 -5.76 -8.11 -1.57
N VAL A 85 -4.59 -8.47 -1.04
CA VAL A 85 -3.43 -8.83 -1.87
C VAL A 85 -2.76 -10.11 -1.38
N GLU A 86 -2.24 -10.87 -2.34
CA GLU A 86 -1.30 -11.97 -2.14
C GLU A 86 0.14 -11.48 -2.30
N TYR A 87 1.08 -12.19 -1.66
CA TYR A 87 2.51 -11.90 -1.70
C TYR A 87 3.29 -13.12 -2.18
N ARG A 88 4.25 -12.89 -3.08
CA ARG A 88 5.18 -13.91 -3.57
C ARG A 88 6.60 -13.36 -3.57
N ARG A 89 7.54 -14.20 -3.15
CA ARG A 89 8.98 -13.93 -3.25
C ARG A 89 9.68 -15.06 -4.00
N ALA A 90 10.43 -14.69 -5.04
CA ALA A 90 11.29 -15.58 -5.82
C ALA A 90 12.71 -15.02 -5.81
N GLY A 91 13.57 -15.55 -4.92
CA GLY A 91 14.90 -15.00 -4.66
C GLY A 91 14.84 -13.57 -4.09
N SER A 92 15.45 -12.62 -4.80
CA SER A 92 15.39 -11.18 -4.45
C SER A 92 14.16 -10.46 -4.99
N ARG A 93 13.40 -11.09 -5.89
CA ARG A 93 12.21 -10.49 -6.52
C ARG A 93 10.99 -10.71 -5.64
N VAL A 94 10.28 -9.62 -5.38
CA VAL A 94 9.01 -9.61 -4.64
C VAL A 94 7.92 -9.14 -5.60
N SER A 95 6.78 -9.83 -5.57
CA SER A 95 5.60 -9.50 -6.36
C SER A 95 4.33 -9.61 -5.52
N TYR A 96 3.31 -8.88 -5.93
CA TYR A 96 1.99 -8.87 -5.31
C TYR A 96 0.92 -9.11 -6.37
N ARG A 97 -0.22 -9.66 -5.97
CA ARG A 97 -1.39 -9.86 -6.84
C ARG A 97 -2.64 -9.48 -6.06
N SER A 98 -3.66 -8.91 -6.70
CA SER A 98 -4.95 -8.71 -6.04
C SER A 98 -5.62 -10.06 -5.77
N SER A 99 -6.15 -10.30 -4.56
CA SER A 99 -6.81 -11.57 -4.22
C SER A 99 -8.08 -11.85 -5.04
N HIS A 100 -8.70 -10.82 -5.60
CA HIS A 100 -9.84 -10.92 -6.53
C HIS A 100 -9.39 -10.99 -7.99
N PHE A 101 -8.30 -11.70 -8.28
CA PHE A 101 -7.87 -11.95 -9.66
C PHE A 101 -8.72 -13.09 -10.24
N HIS A 102 -9.58 -12.74 -11.19
CA HIS A 102 -10.43 -13.65 -11.97
C HIS A 102 -10.14 -13.46 -13.45
#